data_AF-A0A0F5VJ97-F1
#
_entry.id   AF-A0A0F5VJ97-F1
#
_cell.length_a   1.000
_cell.length_b   1.000
_cell.length_c   1.000
_cell.angle_alpha   90.00
_cell.angle_beta   90.00
_cell.angle_gamma   90.00
#
_symmetry.space_group_name_H-M   'P 1'
#
loop_
_entity.id
_entity.type
_entity.pdbx_description
1 polymer ?
#
loop_
_entity_poly.entity_id
_entity_poly.type
_entity_poly.pdbx_seq_one_letter_code
_entity_poly.pdbx_strand_id
1 'polypeptide(L)'
;AAHRAVPEGMVPIPAGEFLMGSEDPLSYPADGEGPVRTVYVDAFWMDARTVSNAQFARFVADTGYRTCAERIGWSFVFAGLLPDGFPPTRGGVGAPWGRQGGGAAWRPPAGP
;
A
#
# COMPACT_ATOMS: atom_id res chain seq x y z
N ALA A 1 -24.27 6.68 24.76
CA ALA A 1 -23.54 6.86 23.48
C ALA A 1 -23.48 5.50 22.80
N ALA A 2 -23.90 5.40 21.53
CA ALA A 2 -23.95 4.12 20.84
C ALA A 2 -22.52 3.58 20.66
N HIS A 3 -22.25 2.40 21.22
CA HIS A 3 -21.08 1.63 20.85
C HIS A 3 -21.23 1.30 19.36
N ARG A 4 -20.47 2.02 18.51
CA ARG A 4 -20.34 1.68 17.09
C ARG A 4 -19.85 0.23 17.05
N ALA A 5 -20.65 -0.64 16.45
CA ALA A 5 -20.30 -2.06 16.32
C ALA A 5 -18.89 -2.17 15.74
N VAL A 6 -18.09 -3.07 16.31
CA VAL A 6 -16.73 -3.33 15.83
C VAL A 6 -16.81 -3.70 14.35
N PRO A 7 -16.13 -2.96 13.45
CA PRO A 7 -16.08 -3.34 12.05
C PRO A 7 -15.45 -4.73 11.93
N GLU A 8 -16.07 -5.61 11.15
CA GLU A 8 -15.63 -6.99 10.97
C GLU A 8 -14.15 -7.04 10.54
N GLY A 9 -13.33 -7.85 11.22
CA GLY A 9 -11.91 -8.01 10.92
C GLY A 9 -10.96 -6.99 11.55
N MET A 10 -11.49 -6.01 12.29
CA MET A 10 -10.68 -5.04 13.04
C MET A 10 -10.42 -5.46 14.49
N VAL A 11 -9.26 -5.05 15.02
CA VAL A 11 -8.87 -5.22 16.43
C VAL A 11 -8.77 -3.87 17.13
N PRO A 12 -9.10 -3.78 18.43
CA PRO A 12 -8.96 -2.55 19.18
C PRO A 12 -7.50 -2.34 19.56
N ILE A 13 -7.01 -1.12 19.35
CA ILE A 13 -5.71 -0.66 19.83
C ILE A 13 -5.99 0.31 20.98
N PRO A 14 -5.52 0.01 22.21
CA PRO A 14 -5.75 0.87 23.35
C PRO A 14 -4.99 2.19 23.20
N ALA A 15 -5.50 3.24 23.84
CA ALA A 15 -4.78 4.50 23.96
C ALA A 15 -3.50 4.30 24.78
N GLY A 16 -2.45 5.05 24.46
CA GLY A 16 -1.23 5.00 25.22
C GLY A 16 -0.04 5.66 24.54
N GLU A 17 1.08 5.60 25.24
CA GLU A 17 2.36 6.06 24.76
C GLU A 17 3.20 4.91 24.23
N PHE A 18 4.00 5.18 23.20
CA PHE A 18 5.02 4.27 22.71
C PHE A 18 6.21 5.05 22.15
N LEU A 19 7.33 4.36 21.95
CA LEU A 19 8.51 4.90 21.28
C LEU A 19 8.36 4.73 19.77
N MET A 20 8.26 5.84 19.05
CA MET A 20 8.13 5.88 17.59
C MET A 20 9.47 6.30 16.95
N GLY A 21 9.85 5.60 15.89
CA GLY A 21 11.05 5.89 15.10
C GLY A 21 12.14 4.82 15.29
N SER A 22 13.31 5.06 14.70
CA SER A 22 14.47 4.17 14.73
C SER A 22 15.76 4.94 15.01
N GLU A 23 16.69 4.32 15.75
CA GLU A 23 18.10 4.75 15.88
C GLU A 23 19.05 3.74 15.20
N ASP A 24 18.52 2.86 14.35
CA ASP A 24 19.32 1.82 13.69
C ASP A 24 20.33 2.47 12.72
N PRO A 25 21.63 2.16 12.82
CA PRO A 25 22.66 2.71 11.93
C PRO A 25 22.50 2.30 10.45
N LEU A 26 21.68 1.28 10.16
CA LEU A 26 21.34 0.87 8.79
C LEU A 26 20.20 1.71 8.18
N SER A 27 19.54 2.57 8.97
CA SER A 27 18.48 3.45 8.47
C SER A 27 19.05 4.43 7.44
N TYR A 28 18.32 4.64 6.34
CA TYR A 28 18.75 5.63 5.35
C TYR A 28 18.47 7.04 5.89
N PRO A 29 19.46 7.96 5.95
CA PRO A 29 19.25 9.29 6.52
C PRO A 29 18.16 10.11 5.83
N ALA A 30 17.95 9.87 4.53
CA ALA A 30 16.94 10.56 3.75
C ALA A 30 15.50 10.15 4.09
N ASP A 31 15.30 8.98 4.72
CA ASP A 31 13.97 8.45 5.05
C ASP A 31 13.41 9.04 6.34
N GLY A 32 14.26 9.67 7.16
CA GLY A 32 13.83 10.37 8.38
C GLY A 32 13.19 9.45 9.43
N GLU A 33 13.68 8.21 9.53
CA GLU A 33 13.12 7.19 10.45
C GLU A 33 13.31 7.55 11.92
N GLY A 34 14.39 8.26 12.25
CA GLY A 34 14.69 8.76 13.59
C GLY A 34 14.32 10.23 13.80
N PRO A 35 14.62 10.79 14.99
CA PRO A 35 15.02 10.05 16.18
C PRO A 35 13.84 9.30 16.79
N VAL A 36 14.15 8.36 17.68
CA VAL A 36 13.16 7.74 18.56
C VAL A 36 12.58 8.81 19.49
N ARG A 37 11.24 8.87 19.55
CA ARG A 37 10.50 9.84 20.36
C ARG A 37 9.25 9.22 20.96
N THR A 38 8.86 9.67 22.15
CA THR A 38 7.60 9.28 22.78
C THR A 38 6.43 9.91 22.03
N VAL A 39 5.47 9.07 21.62
CA VAL A 39 4.23 9.50 20.97
C VAL A 39 3.05 8.91 21.72
N TYR A 40 2.07 9.76 22.04
CA TYR A 40 0.77 9.33 22.54
C TYR A 40 -0.23 9.23 21.38
N VAL A 41 -1.04 8.17 21.36
CA VAL A 41 -2.20 8.04 20.46
C VAL A 41 -3.45 7.66 21.26
N ASP A 42 -4.59 8.21 20.86
CA ASP A 42 -5.89 7.80 21.39
C ASP A 42 -6.24 6.38 20.94
N ALA A 43 -7.20 5.75 21.62
CA ALA A 43 -7.67 4.41 21.26
C ALA A 43 -8.32 4.42 19.87
N PHE A 44 -8.00 3.42 19.05
CA PHE A 44 -8.52 3.29 17.69
C PHE A 44 -8.73 1.83 17.29
N TRP A 45 -9.32 1.59 16.12
CA TRP A 45 -9.47 0.26 15.53
C TRP A 45 -8.55 0.14 14.33
N MET A 46 -7.95 -1.04 14.14
CA MET A 46 -7.08 -1.34 13.00
C MET A 46 -7.43 -2.69 12.39
N ASP A 47 -7.43 -2.79 11.06
CA ASP A 47 -7.61 -4.06 10.38
C ASP A 47 -6.50 -5.05 10.78
N ALA A 48 -6.87 -6.28 11.11
CA ALA A 48 -5.91 -7.32 11.45
C ALA A 48 -5.13 -7.84 10.24
N ARG A 49 -5.59 -7.53 9.02
CA ARG A 49 -5.04 -7.97 7.73
C ARG A 49 -5.08 -6.81 6.74
N THR A 50 -4.19 -6.82 5.76
CA THR A 50 -4.28 -5.88 4.63
C THR A 50 -5.56 -6.12 3.83
N VAL A 51 -6.05 -5.07 3.16
CA VAL A 51 -7.20 -5.18 2.26
C VAL A 51 -6.88 -6.16 1.14
N SER A 52 -7.68 -7.23 1.05
CA SER A 52 -7.53 -8.28 0.04
C SER A 52 -8.12 -7.88 -1.31
N ASN A 53 -7.71 -8.58 -2.37
CA ASN A 53 -8.30 -8.43 -3.71
C ASN A 53 -9.82 -8.69 -3.71
N ALA A 54 -10.31 -9.61 -2.87
CA ALA A 54 -11.74 -9.90 -2.77
C ALA A 54 -12.51 -8.75 -2.13
N GLN A 55 -11.98 -8.15 -1.06
CA GLN A 55 -12.58 -6.97 -0.43
C GLN A 55 -12.58 -5.76 -1.37
N PHE A 56 -11.46 -5.50 -2.05
CA PHE A 56 -11.36 -4.40 -3.01
C PHE A 56 -12.28 -4.61 -4.22
N ALA A 57 -12.40 -5.84 -4.72
CA ALA A 57 -13.33 -6.17 -5.82
C ALA A 57 -14.79 -5.91 -5.43
N ARG A 58 -15.20 -6.23 -4.19
CA ARG A 58 -16.53 -5.90 -3.68
C ARG A 58 -16.75 -4.39 -3.64
N PHE A 59 -15.79 -3.63 -3.11
CA PHE A 59 -15.85 -2.17 -3.10
C PHE A 59 -16.02 -1.59 -4.51
N VAL A 60 -15.26 -2.08 -5.51
CA VAL A 60 -15.40 -1.63 -6.90
C VAL A 60 -16.77 -1.99 -7.47
N ALA A 61 -17.27 -3.20 -7.21
CA ALA A 61 -18.60 -3.63 -7.67
C ALA A 61 -19.73 -2.77 -7.07
N ASP A 62 -19.63 -2.43 -5.79
CA ASP A 62 -20.66 -1.68 -5.07
C ASP A 62 -20.66 -0.18 -5.44
N THR A 63 -19.52 0.38 -5.86
CA THR A 63 -19.36 1.83 -6.06
C THR A 63 -19.09 2.25 -7.50
N GLY A 64 -18.70 1.31 -8.38
CA GLY A 64 -18.20 1.62 -9.71
C GLY A 64 -16.85 2.36 -9.72
N TYR A 65 -16.09 2.30 -8.63
CA TYR A 65 -14.83 3.04 -8.49
C TYR A 65 -13.79 2.62 -9.53
N ARG A 66 -13.19 3.62 -10.20
CA ARG A 66 -12.01 3.45 -11.06
C ARG A 66 -10.77 3.98 -10.36
N THR A 67 -9.73 3.17 -10.22
CA THR A 67 -8.45 3.55 -9.61
C THR A 67 -7.69 4.58 -10.42
N CYS A 68 -6.70 5.23 -9.81
CA CYS A 68 -5.78 6.12 -10.53
C CYS A 68 -5.06 5.39 -11.66
N ALA A 69 -4.60 4.15 -11.44
CA ALA A 69 -3.93 3.34 -12.46
C ALA A 69 -4.84 3.10 -13.69
N GLU A 70 -6.12 2.81 -13.50
CA GLU A 70 -7.09 2.63 -14.59
C GLU A 70 -7.46 3.94 -15.31
N ARG A 71 -7.32 5.09 -14.65
CA ARG A 71 -7.57 6.42 -15.27
C ARG A 71 -6.35 6.89 -16.05
N ILE A 72 -5.16 6.68 -15.50
CA ILE A 72 -3.88 7.04 -16.10
C ILE A 72 -3.50 6.06 -17.23
N GLY A 73 -3.92 4.80 -17.12
CA GLY A 73 -3.69 3.75 -18.11
C GLY A 73 -2.41 2.93 -17.91
N TRP A 74 -1.72 3.07 -16.78
CA TRP A 74 -0.55 2.27 -16.42
C TRP A 74 -0.29 2.29 -14.91
N SER A 75 0.51 1.33 -14.44
CA SER A 75 1.11 1.31 -13.10
C SER A 75 2.51 0.68 -13.15
N PHE A 76 3.25 0.71 -12.06
CA PHE A 76 4.55 0.06 -11.98
C PHE A 76 4.42 -1.45 -11.84
N VAL A 77 5.17 -2.18 -12.66
CA VAL A 77 5.33 -3.65 -12.59
C VAL A 77 6.80 -3.96 -12.33
N PHE A 78 7.07 -4.89 -11.43
CA PHE A 78 8.44 -5.33 -11.18
C PHE A 78 8.99 -6.10 -12.39
N ALA A 79 10.19 -5.74 -12.83
CA ALA A 79 10.81 -6.33 -14.02
C ALA A 79 10.91 -7.86 -13.96
N GLY A 80 11.17 -8.44 -12.78
CA GLY A 80 11.24 -9.90 -12.62
C GLY A 80 9.90 -10.63 -12.68
N LEU A 81 8.77 -9.93 -12.79
CA LEU A 81 7.45 -10.52 -13.03
C LEU A 81 7.02 -10.41 -14.50
N LEU A 82 7.78 -9.71 -15.33
CA LEU A 82 7.48 -9.59 -16.75
C LEU A 82 7.95 -10.85 -17.51
N PRO A 83 7.18 -11.33 -18.49
CA PRO A 83 7.61 -12.42 -19.37
C PRO A 83 8.91 -12.10 -20.12
N ASP A 84 9.65 -13.14 -20.47
CA ASP A 84 10.77 -13.00 -21.41
C ASP A 84 10.28 -12.43 -22.74
N GLY A 85 11.03 -11.47 -23.30
CA GLY A 85 10.66 -10.79 -24.54
C GLY A 85 9.55 -9.74 -24.41
N PHE A 86 9.14 -9.38 -23.18
CA PHE A 86 8.22 -8.25 -22.96
C PHE A 86 8.76 -6.98 -23.65
N PRO A 87 7.91 -6.21 -24.35
CA PRO A 87 8.36 -5.03 -25.08
C PRO A 87 9.14 -4.05 -24.19
N PRO A 88 10.12 -3.30 -24.74
CA PRO A 88 10.85 -2.29 -23.98
C PRO A 88 9.92 -1.29 -23.30
N THR A 89 9.95 -1.27 -21.97
CA THR A 89 9.23 -0.33 -21.11
C THR A 89 10.15 0.77 -20.57
N ARG A 90 9.57 1.86 -20.07
CA ARG A 90 10.35 2.87 -19.32
C ARG A 90 10.59 2.37 -17.89
N GLY A 91 11.83 2.51 -17.42
CA GLY A 91 12.20 2.23 -16.02
C GLY A 91 12.15 3.49 -15.17
N GLY A 92 11.90 3.33 -13.87
CA GLY A 92 12.01 4.43 -12.90
C GLY A 92 13.46 4.93 -12.76
N VAL A 93 13.64 6.25 -12.62
CA VAL A 93 14.94 6.84 -12.30
C VAL A 93 15.36 6.39 -10.90
N GLY A 94 16.57 5.85 -10.75
CA GLY A 94 17.04 5.28 -9.48
C GLY A 94 16.46 3.90 -9.13
N ALA A 95 15.44 3.44 -9.85
CA ALA A 95 14.80 2.14 -9.65
C ALA A 95 14.43 1.50 -11.01
N PRO A 96 15.42 1.13 -11.85
CA PRO A 96 15.17 0.62 -13.20
C PRO A 96 14.39 -0.71 -13.25
N TRP A 97 14.31 -1.42 -12.11
CA TRP A 97 13.49 -2.62 -11.93
C TRP A 97 11.98 -2.31 -11.85
N GLY A 98 11.58 -1.07 -11.58
CA GLY A 98 10.20 -0.63 -11.69
C GLY A 98 9.87 -0.24 -13.12
N ARG A 99 9.05 -1.03 -13.81
CA ARG A 99 8.72 -0.87 -15.23
C ARG A 99 7.34 -0.25 -15.38
N GLN A 100 7.20 0.72 -16.28
CA GLN A 100 5.89 1.27 -16.65
C GLN A 100 5.09 0.21 -17.42
N GLY A 101 4.19 -0.50 -16.74
CA GLY A 101 3.32 -1.52 -17.31
C GLY A 101 2.02 -0.91 -17.84
N GLY A 102 1.89 -0.81 -19.15
CA GLY A 102 0.65 -0.35 -19.79
C GLY A 102 -0.52 -1.27 -19.42
N GLY A 103 -1.65 -0.69 -19.01
CA GLY A 103 -2.82 -1.44 -18.56
C GLY A 103 -2.68 -2.14 -17.20
N ALA A 104 -1.51 -2.06 -16.54
CA ALA A 104 -1.34 -2.59 -15.20
C ALA A 104 -2.18 -1.80 -14.19
N ALA A 105 -2.97 -2.51 -13.38
CA ALA A 105 -3.87 -1.95 -12.38
C ALA A 105 -4.01 -2.94 -11.21
N TRP A 106 -4.92 -2.71 -10.27
CA TRP A 106 -5.21 -3.73 -9.24
C TRP A 106 -5.67 -5.06 -9.86
N ARG A 107 -6.30 -5.02 -11.05
CA ARG A 107 -6.67 -6.18 -11.86
C ARG A 107 -6.69 -5.82 -13.36
N PRO A 108 -5.78 -6.35 -14.20
CA PRO A 108 -4.67 -7.26 -13.86
C PRO A 108 -3.43 -6.53 -13.30
N PRO A 109 -2.71 -7.12 -12.31
CA PRO A 109 -1.55 -6.51 -11.65
C PRO A 109 -0.33 -6.27 -12.54
N ALA A 110 -0.13 -7.09 -13.56
CA ALA A 110 1.02 -6.99 -14.47
C ALA A 110 0.69 -6.32 -15.82
N GLY A 111 -0.55 -5.87 -16.01
CA GLY A 111 -1.06 -5.51 -17.33
C GLY A 111 -1.59 -6.74 -18.09
N PRO A 112 -1.95 -6.58 -19.38
CA PRO A 112 -2.40 -7.67 -20.24
C PRO A 112 -1.28 -8.68 -20.55
#